data_AF-A0A3B3XXN7-F1
#
_entry.id   AF-A0A3B3XXN7-F1
#
_cell.length_a   1.000
_cell.length_b   1.000
_cell.length_c   1.000
_cell.angle_alpha   90.00
_cell.angle_beta   90.00
_cell.angle_gamma   90.00
#
_symmetry.space_group_name_H-M   'P 1'
#
loop_
_entity.id
_entity.type
_entity.pdbx_description
1 polymer ?
#
loop_
_entity_poly.entity_id
_entity_poly.type
_entity_poly.pdbx_seq_one_letter_code
_entity_poly.pdbx_strand_id
1 'polypeptide(L)'
;MLHFRFSTVLKECFQATVKRPFPCRTQESWYPAPRHRRCLGSVPSDVAAAAAVATPHRTAPCSAPRRSYCVKTEGAATVELDDHLKKDGAEGDKRRNPGILPSLEDLLFYTVAEGQEKIPAHKFLTALKATGLRTGDPRLKECMETLKETLKKTPDGVTLDRHLFKKCVQSNIVLLTQAFRKKFVIPDFQSFTSHIDQLYEKAKNLSGGQVADYIPQLAKFSPDLWAVSLCTVDGQRHTVGDTKVPFCLQSCVKPLKYAVAVHDHGTEYVHSFIGKEPSGLRFNKLFLNEDDKPHNPMVNAGAIVCTSLIQQTASNAEKFDYVMTFLKKMAGNEYVGFSNATFQSERESGDRNFAIGYYLKEKKCFPEGTDMTSVLDLYFQLCAIEVTCESASVMAATLANGGICPITGERVLSPEAVRNTLSLMHSCGMYDFSGQFAFHVGLPSKSGVAGGILLVVPNVMGIMCWSPPLDKLGNSVRGIQFCTDLVELFNFHNYDNLRHFSKKHDPRREGGDQRQHHFGPMDYESLQQELALKAPFWKKVSPTETDQDSSTTVVYRMDKVAE
;
A
#
# COMPACT_ATOMS: atom_id res chain seq x y z
N MET A 1 26.32 -20.59 35.70
CA MET A 1 25.77 -19.65 36.69
C MET A 1 26.24 -18.25 36.36
N LEU A 2 25.35 -17.28 36.25
CA LEU A 2 25.65 -15.84 36.28
C LEU A 2 24.37 -15.10 36.67
N HIS A 3 24.46 -14.12 37.58
CA HIS A 3 23.28 -13.45 38.15
C HIS A 3 22.86 -12.24 37.32
N PHE A 4 21.56 -12.15 37.00
CA PHE A 4 20.93 -10.87 36.68
C PHE A 4 20.39 -10.23 37.97
N ARG A 5 20.76 -8.97 38.23
CA ARG A 5 20.16 -8.13 39.27
C ARG A 5 18.97 -7.38 38.67
N PHE A 6 17.79 -7.52 39.26
CA PHE A 6 16.62 -6.69 38.90
C PHE A 6 16.71 -5.31 39.56
N SER A 7 16.24 -4.27 38.85
CA SER A 7 16.18 -2.89 39.35
C SER A 7 14.91 -2.63 40.15
N THR A 8 15.03 -1.88 41.25
CA THR A 8 14.07 -1.83 42.36
C THR A 8 12.89 -0.85 42.17
N VAL A 9 12.43 -0.62 40.93
CA VAL A 9 11.43 0.43 40.62
C VAL A 9 10.00 -0.14 40.43
N LEU A 10 9.86 -1.45 40.27
CA LEU A 10 8.59 -2.09 39.86
C LEU A 10 7.72 -2.66 41.00
N LYS A 11 7.94 -2.28 42.26
CA LYS A 11 7.21 -2.83 43.42
C LYS A 11 6.19 -1.91 44.11
N GLU A 12 6.31 -0.59 43.99
CA GLU A 12 5.50 0.34 44.82
C GLU A 12 4.17 0.75 44.16
N CYS A 13 4.08 0.73 42.82
CA CYS A 13 2.85 1.11 42.08
C CYS A 13 1.69 0.11 42.19
N PHE A 14 1.79 -0.97 42.98
CA PHE A 14 0.76 -2.02 43.10
C PHE A 14 0.11 -2.12 44.50
N GLN A 15 0.40 -1.21 45.44
CA GLN A 15 -0.20 -1.22 46.80
C GLN A 15 -0.87 0.09 47.25
N ALA A 16 -1.39 0.88 46.30
CA ALA A 16 -2.48 1.84 46.52
C ALA A 16 -3.34 1.88 45.23
N THR A 17 -4.67 1.90 45.24
CA THR A 17 -5.60 2.43 46.25
C THR A 17 -6.90 1.63 46.30
N VAL A 18 -7.22 0.99 47.43
CA VAL A 18 -8.56 0.42 47.70
C VAL A 18 -8.93 0.63 49.17
N LYS A 19 -9.82 1.60 49.43
CA LYS A 19 -10.77 1.70 50.58
C LYS A 19 -11.30 3.14 50.77
N ARG A 20 -12.59 3.37 50.52
CA ARG A 20 -13.56 3.97 51.47
C ARG A 20 -15.00 3.81 50.91
N PRO A 21 -16.05 3.88 51.76
CA PRO A 21 -17.29 3.13 51.50
C PRO A 21 -18.47 3.96 50.96
N PHE A 22 -19.44 3.26 50.37
CA PHE A 22 -20.79 3.77 50.12
C PHE A 22 -21.60 3.87 51.44
N PRO A 23 -22.41 4.93 51.64
CA PRO A 23 -23.51 4.91 52.60
C PRO A 23 -24.75 4.25 51.97
N CYS A 24 -25.36 3.29 52.68
CA CYS A 24 -26.64 2.70 52.30
C CYS A 24 -27.80 3.52 52.89
N ARG A 25 -28.89 3.74 52.13
CA ARG A 25 -30.18 4.10 52.73
C ARG A 25 -31.41 3.61 51.94
N THR A 26 -32.13 2.69 52.58
CA THR A 26 -33.59 2.53 52.60
C THR A 26 -34.39 2.73 51.30
N GLN A 27 -34.87 1.60 50.79
CA GLN A 27 -36.05 1.42 49.94
C GLN A 27 -37.33 1.84 50.67
N GLU A 28 -38.14 2.72 50.07
CA GLU A 28 -39.58 2.91 50.38
C GLU A 28 -40.37 3.09 49.09
N SER A 29 -41.65 2.69 49.09
CA SER A 29 -42.45 2.53 47.87
C SER A 29 -43.89 3.03 48.05
N TRP A 30 -44.24 4.17 47.44
CA TRP A 30 -45.61 4.67 47.41
C TRP A 30 -45.98 5.34 46.07
N TYR A 31 -46.95 4.75 45.38
CA TYR A 31 -47.88 5.42 44.47
C TYR A 31 -49.13 5.79 45.31
N PRO A 32 -49.84 6.91 45.04
CA PRO A 32 -50.71 6.99 43.86
C PRO A 32 -50.79 8.36 43.15
N ALA A 33 -51.45 8.37 41.99
CA ALA A 33 -51.90 9.55 41.24
C ALA A 33 -53.42 9.78 41.49
N PRO A 34 -54.19 10.57 40.70
CA PRO A 34 -53.87 11.65 39.76
C PRO A 34 -54.70 12.95 40.00
N ARG A 35 -54.46 14.05 39.25
CA ARG A 35 -55.49 15.08 39.00
C ARG A 35 -55.48 15.67 37.57
N HIS A 36 -56.68 15.97 37.07
CA HIS A 36 -57.00 16.36 35.69
C HIS A 36 -56.75 17.83 35.33
N ARG A 37 -56.46 18.07 34.04
CA ARG A 37 -57.20 18.92 33.06
C ARG A 37 -56.67 18.52 31.65
N ARG A 38 -57.42 18.22 30.56
CA ARG A 38 -58.73 18.67 29.98
C ARG A 38 -58.78 20.19 29.74
N CYS A 39 -59.13 20.75 28.56
CA CYS A 39 -59.53 20.25 27.21
C CYS A 39 -59.28 21.40 26.18
N LEU A 40 -59.44 21.33 24.85
CA LEU A 40 -60.00 20.35 23.88
C LEU A 40 -58.89 20.00 22.81
N GLY A 41 -59.00 19.76 21.50
CA GLY A 41 -60.06 19.76 20.45
C GLY A 41 -60.09 21.02 19.57
N SER A 42 -60.33 20.99 18.23
CA SER A 42 -60.55 19.85 17.30
C SER A 42 -60.40 20.24 15.80
N VAL A 43 -60.24 19.23 14.92
CA VAL A 43 -60.38 19.25 13.43
C VAL A 43 -61.88 19.50 13.02
N PRO A 44 -62.33 19.71 11.73
CA PRO A 44 -61.76 19.24 10.43
C PRO A 44 -61.94 20.10 9.13
N SER A 45 -61.45 19.53 8.01
CA SER A 45 -61.98 19.53 6.61
C SER A 45 -62.05 20.77 5.70
N ASP A 46 -61.27 20.71 4.60
CA ASP A 46 -61.63 20.84 3.16
C ASP A 46 -62.40 22.05 2.57
N VAL A 47 -61.90 22.61 1.45
CA VAL A 47 -62.47 22.50 0.07
C VAL A 47 -61.73 23.42 -0.94
N ALA A 48 -61.63 22.95 -2.19
CA ALA A 48 -60.84 23.40 -3.35
C ALA A 48 -61.10 24.79 -3.99
N ALA A 49 -60.20 25.16 -4.93
CA ALA A 49 -60.34 25.99 -6.17
C ALA A 49 -59.24 27.08 -6.32
N ALA A 50 -58.72 27.43 -7.52
CA ALA A 50 -58.68 26.75 -8.82
C ALA A 50 -57.63 27.41 -9.78
N ALA A 51 -57.24 26.67 -10.82
CA ALA A 51 -56.71 27.12 -12.13
C ALA A 51 -55.46 28.03 -12.25
N ALA A 52 -54.40 27.48 -12.88
CA ALA A 52 -53.70 28.09 -14.02
C ALA A 52 -52.89 27.02 -14.80
N VAL A 53 -52.74 27.17 -16.12
CA VAL A 53 -51.99 26.23 -16.99
C VAL A 53 -51.00 27.00 -17.86
N ALA A 54 -49.72 26.60 -17.89
CA ALA A 54 -48.78 26.83 -19.00
C ALA A 54 -47.48 26.02 -18.85
N THR A 55 -46.98 25.47 -19.95
CA THR A 55 -45.55 25.13 -20.14
C THR A 55 -44.83 26.33 -20.80
N PRO A 56 -43.48 26.40 -20.73
CA PRO A 56 -42.74 26.40 -21.99
C PRO A 56 -41.35 25.70 -21.94
N HIS A 57 -40.61 25.81 -23.05
CA HIS A 57 -39.39 25.05 -23.39
C HIS A 57 -38.06 25.55 -22.82
N ARG A 58 -37.07 24.65 -22.89
CA ARG A 58 -35.60 24.88 -23.03
C ARG A 58 -35.17 26.30 -23.44
N THR A 59 -34.20 26.83 -22.68
CA THR A 59 -33.12 27.72 -23.18
C THR A 59 -31.79 27.32 -22.50
N ALA A 60 -30.65 27.83 -23.00
CA ALA A 60 -29.30 27.43 -22.58
C ALA A 60 -28.53 28.58 -21.90
N PRO A 61 -27.54 28.28 -21.02
CA PRO A 61 -26.63 29.28 -20.47
C PRO A 61 -25.48 29.63 -21.43
N CYS A 62 -24.91 30.82 -21.28
CA CYS A 62 -23.94 31.42 -22.22
C CYS A 62 -22.47 30.99 -22.03
N SER A 63 -21.69 31.20 -23.09
CA SER A 63 -20.21 31.23 -23.11
C SER A 63 -19.67 32.56 -22.53
N ALA A 64 -18.37 32.85 -22.36
CA ALA A 64 -17.10 32.24 -22.77
C ALA A 64 -15.98 32.70 -21.76
N PRO A 65 -14.66 32.49 -21.95
CA PRO A 65 -13.96 31.69 -22.97
C PRO A 65 -12.92 30.69 -22.42
N ARG A 66 -12.53 29.70 -23.24
CA ARG A 66 -11.24 29.00 -23.13
C ARG A 66 -10.30 29.46 -24.25
N ARG A 67 -9.01 29.61 -23.96
CA ARG A 67 -7.98 29.79 -25.01
C ARG A 67 -7.87 28.52 -25.85
N SER A 68 -7.85 28.69 -27.17
CA SER A 68 -7.38 27.71 -28.13
C SER A 68 -6.31 28.38 -28.99
N TYR A 69 -5.16 27.73 -29.17
CA TYR A 69 -4.11 28.21 -30.06
C TYR A 69 -4.21 27.49 -31.40
N CYS A 70 -4.60 28.22 -32.44
CA CYS A 70 -4.53 27.76 -33.82
C CYS A 70 -3.33 28.43 -34.48
N VAL A 71 -2.45 27.65 -35.11
CA VAL A 71 -1.29 28.17 -35.86
C VAL A 71 -1.63 28.13 -37.34
N LYS A 72 -1.55 29.29 -38.01
CA LYS A 72 -1.73 29.43 -39.46
C LYS A 72 -0.53 28.90 -40.24
N THR A 73 -0.80 28.42 -41.45
CA THR A 73 0.18 28.18 -42.51
C THR A 73 0.28 29.39 -43.44
N GLU A 74 1.42 30.08 -43.44
CA GLU A 74 1.90 31.09 -44.40
C GLU A 74 3.44 31.08 -44.24
N GLY A 75 4.30 31.13 -45.28
CA GLY A 75 4.11 31.05 -46.73
C GLY A 75 5.45 30.70 -47.41
N ALA A 76 5.47 30.38 -48.70
CA ALA A 76 6.70 30.01 -49.40
C ALA A 76 7.55 31.23 -49.78
N ALA A 77 8.88 31.10 -49.65
CA ALA A 77 9.86 32.05 -50.16
C ALA A 77 11.03 31.28 -50.80
N THR A 78 11.06 31.23 -52.12
CA THR A 78 12.16 30.67 -52.91
C THR A 78 13.28 31.69 -53.03
N VAL A 79 14.52 31.27 -52.73
CA VAL A 79 15.73 31.98 -53.14
C VAL A 79 16.63 30.96 -53.83
N GLU A 80 16.72 31.07 -55.14
CA GLU A 80 17.72 30.36 -55.94
C GLU A 80 19.08 31.05 -55.77
N LEU A 81 20.17 30.29 -55.80
CA LEU A 81 21.54 30.79 -55.87
C LEU A 81 22.38 29.78 -56.67
N ASP A 82 23.19 30.27 -57.59
CA ASP A 82 23.75 29.49 -58.71
C ASP A 82 24.71 28.36 -58.32
N ASP A 83 24.62 27.25 -59.06
CA ASP A 83 25.50 26.08 -58.97
C ASP A 83 26.42 25.98 -60.19
N HIS A 84 27.56 26.68 -60.18
CA HIS A 84 28.56 26.66 -61.24
C HIS A 84 30.00 26.90 -60.74
N LEU A 85 30.78 25.82 -60.51
CA LEU A 85 31.96 25.45 -61.33
C LEU A 85 32.92 24.42 -60.66
N LYS A 86 32.98 23.22 -61.29
CA LYS A 86 34.17 22.38 -61.59
C LYS A 86 35.27 22.13 -60.53
N LYS A 87 35.44 20.82 -60.25
CA LYS A 87 36.69 20.02 -60.31
C LYS A 87 37.98 20.58 -59.70
N ASP A 88 38.45 19.97 -58.60
CA ASP A 88 39.44 18.87 -58.51
C ASP A 88 39.57 18.55 -56.99
N GLY A 89 40.29 17.57 -56.43
CA GLY A 89 41.13 16.47 -56.91
C GLY A 89 41.96 15.94 -55.72
N ALA A 90 42.08 14.62 -55.56
CA ALA A 90 42.91 13.89 -54.58
C ALA A 90 42.53 13.91 -53.05
N GLU A 91 42.80 12.74 -52.45
CA GLU A 91 43.24 12.43 -51.07
C GLU A 91 42.63 13.10 -49.82
N GLY A 92 41.87 12.29 -49.07
CA GLY A 92 42.34 11.83 -47.75
C GLY A 92 42.26 12.77 -46.54
N ASP A 93 41.05 12.99 -45.98
CA ASP A 93 40.91 13.35 -44.56
C ASP A 93 39.78 12.58 -43.85
N LYS A 94 40.01 12.25 -42.57
CA LYS A 94 39.08 11.55 -41.68
C LYS A 94 38.04 12.53 -41.14
N ARG A 95 37.00 12.81 -41.93
CA ARG A 95 35.77 13.47 -41.45
C ARG A 95 35.16 12.68 -40.30
N ARG A 96 35.51 13.05 -39.06
CA ARG A 96 34.79 12.67 -37.84
C ARG A 96 33.35 13.15 -38.01
N ASN A 97 32.39 12.23 -38.07
CA ASN A 97 30.98 12.61 -38.04
C ASN A 97 30.70 13.42 -36.76
N PRO A 98 29.92 14.51 -36.84
CA PRO A 98 29.52 15.27 -35.65
C PRO A 98 28.80 14.33 -34.67
N GLY A 99 29.10 14.46 -33.39
CA GLY A 99 28.76 13.48 -32.37
C GLY A 99 27.26 13.29 -32.19
N ILE A 100 26.70 12.23 -32.80
CA ILE A 100 25.38 11.72 -32.47
C ILE A 100 25.43 11.26 -31.02
N LEU A 101 24.67 11.93 -30.14
CA LEU A 101 24.50 11.50 -28.75
C LEU A 101 23.99 10.05 -28.73
N PRO A 102 24.63 9.13 -27.99
CA PRO A 102 24.15 7.74 -27.90
C PRO A 102 22.71 7.70 -27.40
N SER A 103 21.85 6.89 -28.01
CA SER A 103 20.47 6.78 -27.57
C SER A 103 20.37 6.06 -26.23
N LEU A 104 19.22 6.11 -25.56
CA LEU A 104 19.04 5.48 -24.25
C LEU A 104 19.29 3.96 -24.30
N GLU A 105 18.92 3.31 -25.41
CA GLU A 105 19.19 1.90 -25.69
C GLU A 105 20.69 1.62 -25.87
N ASP A 106 21.43 2.53 -26.53
CA ASP A 106 22.89 2.40 -26.70
C ASP A 106 23.61 2.60 -25.35
N LEU A 107 23.20 3.59 -24.55
CA LEU A 107 23.71 3.80 -23.19
C LEU A 107 23.42 2.59 -22.28
N LEU A 108 22.21 2.02 -22.36
CA LEU A 108 21.86 0.82 -21.62
C LEU A 108 22.68 -0.40 -22.09
N PHE A 109 22.92 -0.53 -23.41
CA PHE A 109 23.80 -1.58 -23.95
C PHE A 109 25.20 -1.48 -23.34
N TYR A 110 25.86 -0.31 -23.41
CA TYR A 110 27.20 -0.15 -22.85
C TYR A 110 27.25 -0.39 -21.33
N THR A 111 26.18 -0.03 -20.61
CA THR A 111 26.03 -0.28 -19.17
C THR A 111 26.04 -1.77 -18.82
N VAL A 112 25.39 -2.62 -19.63
CA VAL A 112 25.29 -4.07 -19.38
C VAL A 112 26.45 -4.85 -20.04
N ALA A 113 27.01 -4.33 -21.13
CA ALA A 113 28.11 -4.94 -21.86
C ALA A 113 29.46 -4.82 -21.13
N GLU A 114 29.66 -3.82 -20.27
CA GLU A 114 30.92 -3.61 -19.51
C GLU A 114 32.15 -3.56 -20.43
N GLY A 115 32.00 -2.96 -21.62
CA GLY A 115 33.05 -2.86 -22.65
C GLY A 115 33.09 -3.99 -23.68
N GLN A 116 32.26 -5.03 -23.57
CA GLN A 116 32.16 -6.11 -24.56
C GLN A 116 31.39 -5.68 -25.82
N GLU A 117 31.71 -6.25 -26.99
CA GLU A 117 30.99 -5.97 -28.25
C GLU A 117 29.60 -6.61 -28.33
N LYS A 118 29.34 -7.63 -27.50
CA LYS A 118 28.08 -8.37 -27.43
C LYS A 118 27.73 -8.69 -25.98
N ILE A 119 26.43 -8.75 -25.69
CA ILE A 119 25.89 -9.14 -24.38
C ILE A 119 25.34 -10.57 -24.47
N PRO A 120 25.81 -11.53 -23.64
CA PRO A 120 25.11 -12.79 -23.44
C PRO A 120 23.73 -12.54 -22.82
N ALA A 121 22.65 -13.06 -23.41
CA ALA A 121 21.28 -12.77 -22.96
C ALA A 121 21.04 -13.18 -21.49
N HIS A 122 21.72 -14.23 -21.00
CA HIS A 122 21.66 -14.60 -19.59
C HIS A 122 22.24 -13.51 -18.66
N LYS A 123 23.27 -12.76 -19.09
CA LYS A 123 23.85 -11.64 -18.32
C LYS A 123 22.82 -10.51 -18.17
N PHE A 124 22.18 -10.14 -19.27
CA PHE A 124 21.09 -9.15 -19.26
C PHE A 124 19.92 -9.60 -18.35
N LEU A 125 19.46 -10.85 -18.48
CA LEU A 125 18.35 -11.36 -17.67
C LEU A 125 18.70 -11.50 -16.17
N THR A 126 19.96 -11.79 -15.82
CA THR A 126 20.44 -11.79 -14.44
C THR A 126 20.53 -10.38 -13.87
N ALA A 127 21.10 -9.44 -14.62
CA ALA A 127 21.17 -8.03 -14.21
C ALA A 127 19.77 -7.39 -14.08
N LEU A 128 18.85 -7.72 -14.98
CA LEU A 128 17.43 -7.32 -14.89
C LEU A 128 16.80 -7.84 -13.59
N LYS A 129 16.99 -9.12 -13.25
CA LYS A 129 16.51 -9.69 -11.97
C LYS A 129 17.15 -9.03 -10.74
N ALA A 130 18.41 -8.60 -10.83
CA ALA A 130 19.08 -7.88 -9.74
C ALA A 130 18.43 -6.53 -9.40
N THR A 131 17.73 -5.90 -10.36
CA THR A 131 16.91 -4.69 -10.09
C THR A 131 15.64 -4.97 -9.28
N GLY A 132 15.27 -6.25 -9.10
CA GLY A 132 14.03 -6.70 -8.47
C GLY A 132 12.86 -6.93 -9.45
N LEU A 133 12.98 -6.52 -10.72
CA LEU A 133 11.98 -6.83 -11.74
C LEU A 133 11.98 -8.34 -12.08
N ARG A 134 10.79 -8.88 -12.30
CA ARG A 134 10.60 -10.27 -12.74
C ARG A 134 10.45 -10.33 -14.26
N THR A 135 10.97 -11.40 -14.88
CA THR A 135 10.86 -11.63 -16.34
C THR A 135 9.43 -11.94 -16.81
N GLY A 136 8.46 -12.04 -15.90
CA GLY A 136 7.03 -12.14 -16.19
C GLY A 136 6.26 -10.85 -15.93
N ASP A 137 6.94 -9.71 -15.71
CA ASP A 137 6.30 -8.41 -15.57
C ASP A 137 5.56 -8.02 -16.88
N PRO A 138 4.24 -7.75 -16.84
CA PRO A 138 3.48 -7.37 -18.02
C PRO A 138 4.06 -6.18 -18.81
N ARG A 139 4.73 -5.22 -18.13
CA ARG A 139 5.35 -4.03 -18.74
C ARG A 139 6.68 -4.33 -19.44
N LEU A 140 7.13 -5.58 -19.43
CA LEU A 140 8.33 -6.08 -20.14
C LEU A 140 7.99 -7.10 -21.24
N LYS A 141 6.70 -7.38 -21.49
CA LYS A 141 6.24 -8.44 -22.38
C LYS A 141 6.87 -8.35 -23.77
N GLU A 142 6.81 -7.18 -24.40
CA GLU A 142 7.29 -6.95 -25.77
C GLU A 142 8.81 -7.18 -25.85
N CYS A 143 9.55 -6.75 -24.82
CA CYS A 143 10.98 -7.01 -24.71
C CYS A 143 11.29 -8.50 -24.58
N MET A 144 10.58 -9.23 -23.72
CA MET A 144 10.79 -10.67 -23.53
C MET A 144 10.40 -11.50 -24.77
N GLU A 145 9.32 -11.12 -25.47
CA GLU A 145 8.90 -11.75 -26.72
C GLU A 145 9.87 -11.45 -27.87
N THR A 146 10.29 -10.19 -28.04
CA THR A 146 11.27 -9.78 -29.07
C THR A 146 12.64 -10.41 -28.82
N LEU A 147 13.06 -10.52 -27.55
CA LEU A 147 14.28 -11.22 -27.15
C LEU A 147 14.21 -12.71 -27.52
N LYS A 148 13.11 -13.39 -27.17
CA LYS A 148 12.88 -14.81 -27.48
C LYS A 148 12.81 -15.08 -28.98
N GLU A 149 12.29 -14.15 -29.77
CA GLU A 149 12.32 -14.22 -31.24
C GLU A 149 13.72 -13.97 -31.82
N THR A 150 14.46 -13.02 -31.26
CA THR A 150 15.78 -12.63 -31.75
C THR A 150 16.80 -13.74 -31.50
N LEU A 151 16.78 -14.35 -30.31
CA LEU A 151 17.65 -15.47 -29.97
C LEU A 151 17.38 -16.73 -30.82
N LYS A 152 16.16 -16.91 -31.33
CA LYS A 152 15.84 -17.98 -32.32
C LYS A 152 16.44 -17.72 -33.71
N LYS A 153 16.89 -16.49 -34.00
CA LYS A 153 17.33 -16.03 -35.33
C LYS A 153 18.85 -15.76 -35.38
N THR A 154 19.52 -15.66 -34.22
CA THR A 154 20.98 -15.55 -34.09
C THR A 154 21.69 -16.92 -34.23
N PRO A 155 22.83 -17.03 -34.95
CA PRO A 155 23.50 -18.32 -35.20
C PRO A 155 23.99 -19.06 -33.94
N ASP A 156 24.37 -18.30 -32.91
CA ASP A 156 24.85 -18.80 -31.62
C ASP A 156 23.73 -18.96 -30.57
N GLY A 157 22.54 -18.42 -30.84
CA GLY A 157 21.36 -18.51 -29.98
C GLY A 157 21.43 -17.83 -28.61
N VAL A 158 22.54 -17.16 -28.26
CA VAL A 158 22.84 -16.75 -26.87
C VAL A 158 23.26 -15.28 -26.73
N THR A 159 23.91 -14.67 -27.73
CA THR A 159 24.44 -13.30 -27.64
C THR A 159 23.63 -12.28 -28.45
N LEU A 160 23.70 -11.02 -28.01
CA LEU A 160 23.08 -9.86 -28.63
C LEU A 160 24.17 -8.83 -28.94
N ASP A 161 24.29 -8.41 -30.20
CA ASP A 161 25.00 -7.18 -30.55
C ASP A 161 24.15 -5.93 -30.18
N ARG A 162 24.74 -4.74 -30.31
CA ARG A 162 24.09 -3.46 -29.98
C ARG A 162 22.77 -3.24 -30.73
N HIS A 163 22.67 -3.63 -32.00
CA HIS A 163 21.47 -3.41 -32.81
C HIS A 163 20.37 -4.41 -32.44
N LEU A 164 20.71 -5.68 -32.24
CA LEU A 164 19.79 -6.70 -31.74
C LEU A 164 19.29 -6.38 -30.33
N PHE A 165 20.17 -5.93 -29.43
CA PHE A 165 19.79 -5.48 -28.09
C PHE A 165 18.83 -4.28 -28.15
N LYS A 166 19.17 -3.24 -28.92
CA LYS A 166 18.33 -2.05 -29.12
C LYS A 166 16.92 -2.41 -29.59
N LYS A 167 16.82 -3.28 -30.60
CA LYS A 167 15.54 -3.82 -31.08
C LYS A 167 14.74 -4.53 -29.97
N CYS A 168 15.40 -5.24 -29.06
CA CYS A 168 14.73 -5.93 -27.96
C CYS A 168 14.28 -4.98 -26.83
N VAL A 169 14.98 -3.89 -26.55
CA VAL A 169 14.65 -3.00 -25.42
C VAL A 169 13.79 -1.79 -25.79
N GLN A 170 13.74 -1.38 -27.07
CA GLN A 170 13.11 -0.14 -27.53
C GLN A 170 11.68 0.10 -26.98
N SER A 171 10.82 -0.93 -26.95
CA SER A 171 9.41 -0.80 -26.54
C SER A 171 9.24 -0.54 -25.05
N ASN A 172 10.22 -0.91 -24.24
CA ASN A 172 10.15 -0.90 -22.78
C ASN A 172 11.33 -0.09 -22.16
N ILE A 173 12.04 0.71 -22.98
CA ILE A 173 13.30 1.36 -22.63
C ILE A 173 13.19 2.32 -21.44
N VAL A 174 12.05 2.97 -21.23
CA VAL A 174 11.85 3.90 -20.10
C VAL A 174 11.93 3.16 -18.76
N LEU A 175 11.21 2.05 -18.62
CA LEU A 175 11.22 1.21 -17.42
C LEU A 175 12.59 0.56 -17.20
N LEU A 176 13.22 0.07 -18.26
CA LEU A 176 14.58 -0.49 -18.20
C LEU A 176 15.62 0.58 -17.82
N THR A 177 15.49 1.81 -18.31
CA THR A 177 16.37 2.92 -17.95
C THR A 177 16.20 3.31 -16.47
N GLN A 178 14.98 3.28 -15.94
CA GLN A 178 14.75 3.49 -14.50
C GLN A 178 15.39 2.37 -13.66
N ALA A 179 15.19 1.11 -14.06
CA ALA A 179 15.73 -0.07 -13.38
C ALA A 179 17.26 -0.05 -13.30
N PHE A 180 17.94 0.04 -14.44
CA PHE A 180 19.40 -0.05 -14.54
C PHE A 180 20.12 1.23 -14.05
N ARG A 181 19.45 2.38 -13.99
CA ARG A 181 19.99 3.62 -13.38
C ARG A 181 19.61 3.81 -11.91
N LYS A 182 19.14 2.75 -11.24
CA LYS A 182 18.73 2.75 -9.82
C LYS A 182 17.74 3.88 -9.47
N LYS A 183 16.72 4.08 -10.31
CA LYS A 183 15.67 5.12 -10.12
C LYS A 183 14.35 4.59 -9.61
N PHE A 184 14.31 3.32 -9.20
CA PHE A 184 13.22 2.78 -8.40
C PHE A 184 13.33 3.20 -6.94
N VAL A 185 12.20 3.14 -6.24
CA VAL A 185 12.00 3.51 -4.83
C VAL A 185 12.85 2.70 -3.85
N ILE A 186 13.38 1.54 -4.27
CA ILE A 186 14.46 0.83 -3.57
C ILE A 186 15.63 0.63 -4.55
N PRO A 187 16.65 1.52 -4.53
CA PRO A 187 17.82 1.47 -5.41
C PRO A 187 18.70 0.21 -5.28
N ASP A 188 18.86 -0.30 -4.05
CA ASP A 188 19.64 -1.50 -3.73
C ASP A 188 18.72 -2.62 -3.27
N PHE A 189 18.00 -3.20 -4.23
CA PHE A 189 16.96 -4.19 -3.96
C PHE A 189 17.54 -5.49 -3.39
N GLN A 190 18.72 -5.94 -3.86
CA GLN A 190 19.34 -7.17 -3.36
C GLN A 190 19.70 -7.07 -1.88
N SER A 191 20.36 -5.98 -1.46
CA SER A 191 20.66 -5.71 -0.05
C SER A 191 19.37 -5.65 0.78
N PHE A 192 18.34 -4.93 0.30
CA PHE A 192 17.04 -4.87 0.97
C PHE A 192 16.40 -6.25 1.14
N THR A 193 16.36 -7.08 0.10
CA THR A 193 15.78 -8.44 0.16
C THR A 193 16.52 -9.35 1.13
N SER A 194 17.86 -9.26 1.22
CA SER A 194 18.64 -10.02 2.19
C SER A 194 18.32 -9.69 3.65
N HIS A 195 17.80 -8.49 3.94
CA HIS A 195 17.27 -8.16 5.26
C HIS A 195 15.86 -8.74 5.46
N ILE A 196 15.00 -8.72 4.42
CA ILE A 196 13.67 -9.33 4.47
C ILE A 196 13.76 -10.84 4.76
N ASP A 197 14.75 -11.54 4.20
CA ASP A 197 15.01 -12.95 4.48
C ASP A 197 15.36 -13.20 5.96
N GLN A 198 16.16 -12.31 6.56
CA GLN A 198 16.50 -12.37 7.99
C GLN A 198 15.29 -12.11 8.90
N LEU A 199 14.44 -11.13 8.53
CA LEU A 199 13.19 -10.85 9.24
C LEU A 199 12.20 -12.02 9.13
N TYR A 200 12.12 -12.66 7.95
CA TYR A 200 11.32 -13.85 7.72
C TYR A 200 11.76 -15.02 8.62
N GLU A 201 13.06 -15.36 8.64
CA GLU A 201 13.57 -16.44 9.49
C GLU A 201 13.48 -16.10 10.99
N LYS A 202 13.64 -14.84 11.40
CA LYS A 202 13.40 -14.41 12.80
C LYS A 202 11.95 -14.72 13.23
N ALA A 203 10.96 -14.32 12.43
CA ALA A 203 9.54 -14.55 12.73
C ALA A 203 9.12 -16.03 12.63
N LYS A 204 9.73 -16.80 11.72
CA LYS A 204 9.49 -18.25 11.51
C LYS A 204 9.68 -19.09 12.77
N ASN A 205 10.65 -18.72 13.60
CA ASN A 205 10.98 -19.41 14.86
C ASN A 205 9.89 -19.27 15.94
N LEU A 206 8.86 -18.44 15.74
CA LEU A 206 7.69 -18.43 16.62
C LEU A 206 6.77 -19.62 16.31
N SER A 207 6.50 -20.44 17.33
CA SER A 207 5.57 -21.58 17.31
C SER A 207 4.28 -21.32 18.11
N GLY A 208 4.02 -20.07 18.49
CA GLY A 208 2.85 -19.66 19.25
C GLY A 208 1.63 -19.33 18.38
N GLY A 209 0.44 -19.43 18.97
CA GLY A 209 -0.84 -19.11 18.34
C GLY A 209 -1.79 -20.32 18.30
N GLN A 210 -2.94 -20.15 17.65
CA GLN A 210 -3.89 -21.21 17.32
C GLN A 210 -4.37 -21.04 15.88
N VAL A 211 -4.45 -22.11 15.10
CA VAL A 211 -5.08 -22.06 13.77
C VAL A 211 -6.59 -21.86 13.96
N ALA A 212 -7.23 -21.05 13.12
CA ALA A 212 -8.67 -20.86 13.19
C ALA A 212 -9.41 -22.17 12.86
N ASP A 213 -10.15 -22.69 13.83
CA ASP A 213 -10.74 -24.05 13.82
C ASP A 213 -12.28 -24.05 13.71
N TYR A 214 -12.92 -22.88 13.83
CA TYR A 214 -14.39 -22.73 13.79
C TYR A 214 -15.06 -23.20 12.49
N ILE A 215 -14.29 -23.35 11.39
CA ILE A 215 -14.72 -24.06 10.17
C ILE A 215 -13.65 -25.04 9.68
N PRO A 216 -14.02 -26.23 9.14
CA PRO A 216 -13.07 -27.26 8.71
C PRO A 216 -12.10 -26.86 7.60
N GLN A 217 -12.36 -25.77 6.87
CA GLN A 217 -11.54 -25.29 5.76
C GLN A 217 -10.31 -24.53 6.25
N LEU A 218 -10.44 -23.77 7.36
CA LEU A 218 -9.31 -23.08 7.98
C LEU A 218 -8.49 -24.05 8.85
N ALA A 219 -9.15 -24.97 9.55
CA ALA A 219 -8.51 -26.02 10.36
C ALA A 219 -7.56 -26.96 9.59
N LYS A 220 -7.64 -26.99 8.25
CA LYS A 220 -6.79 -27.81 7.37
C LYS A 220 -5.41 -27.22 7.10
N PHE A 221 -5.19 -25.92 7.33
CA PHE A 221 -3.88 -25.32 7.10
C PHE A 221 -2.91 -25.69 8.22
N SER A 222 -1.72 -26.19 7.85
CA SER A 222 -0.69 -26.51 8.84
C SER A 222 -0.23 -25.24 9.59
N PRO A 223 -0.05 -25.31 10.92
CA PRO A 223 0.49 -24.19 11.70
C PRO A 223 1.93 -23.82 11.31
N ASP A 224 2.67 -24.73 10.65
CA ASP A 224 4.04 -24.48 10.24
C ASP A 224 4.14 -23.52 9.06
N LEU A 225 3.08 -23.35 8.26
CA LEU A 225 3.07 -22.53 7.05
C LEU A 225 3.42 -21.06 7.37
N TRP A 226 4.37 -20.51 6.62
CA TRP A 226 4.82 -19.13 6.77
C TRP A 226 5.25 -18.57 5.42
N ALA A 227 4.75 -17.40 5.07
CA ALA A 227 5.00 -16.75 3.80
C ALA A 227 5.06 -15.23 3.93
N VAL A 228 6.03 -14.62 3.24
CA VAL A 228 6.12 -13.17 3.05
C VAL A 228 6.35 -12.88 1.58
N SER A 229 5.52 -12.01 1.00
CA SER A 229 5.72 -11.46 -0.34
C SER A 229 5.62 -9.94 -0.32
N LEU A 230 6.46 -9.27 -1.10
CA LEU A 230 6.44 -7.82 -1.28
C LEU A 230 6.47 -7.42 -2.75
N CYS A 231 5.86 -6.27 -3.04
CA CYS A 231 5.88 -5.61 -4.33
C CYS A 231 6.07 -4.10 -4.12
N THR A 232 7.11 -3.49 -4.70
CA THR A 232 7.30 -2.03 -4.66
C THR A 232 6.34 -1.32 -5.63
N VAL A 233 6.16 -0.01 -5.46
CA VAL A 233 5.34 0.80 -6.38
C VAL A 233 5.89 0.82 -7.82
N ASP A 234 7.17 0.51 -8.01
CA ASP A 234 7.82 0.32 -9.32
C ASP A 234 7.68 -1.10 -9.88
N GLY A 235 7.14 -2.05 -9.12
CA GLY A 235 6.99 -3.47 -9.52
C GLY A 235 8.19 -4.37 -9.21
N GLN A 236 9.15 -3.93 -8.37
CA GLN A 236 10.21 -4.81 -7.86
C GLN A 236 9.58 -5.80 -6.86
N ARG A 237 9.91 -7.10 -6.92
CA ARG A 237 9.19 -8.15 -6.17
C ARG A 237 10.08 -9.21 -5.54
N HIS A 238 9.82 -9.51 -4.27
CA HIS A 238 10.50 -10.56 -3.50
C HIS A 238 9.51 -11.44 -2.72
N THR A 239 9.94 -12.65 -2.40
CA THR A 239 9.08 -13.74 -1.90
C THR A 239 9.90 -14.75 -1.11
N VAL A 240 9.46 -15.05 0.12
CA VAL A 240 10.11 -16.00 1.04
C VAL A 240 9.04 -16.91 1.66
N GLY A 241 9.31 -18.21 1.75
CA GLY A 241 8.38 -19.21 2.30
C GLY A 241 7.25 -19.61 1.35
N ASP A 242 6.12 -20.03 1.92
CA ASP A 242 4.98 -20.72 1.27
C ASP A 242 4.11 -19.82 0.37
N THR A 243 4.73 -18.80 -0.23
CA THR A 243 4.10 -17.66 -0.92
C THR A 243 3.08 -17.98 -2.01
N LYS A 244 3.12 -19.19 -2.57
CA LYS A 244 2.25 -19.68 -3.67
C LYS A 244 1.06 -20.51 -3.22
N VAL A 245 0.95 -20.84 -1.94
CA VAL A 245 -0.23 -21.55 -1.41
C VAL A 245 -1.43 -20.60 -1.44
N PRO A 246 -2.57 -21.00 -2.02
CA PRO A 246 -3.78 -20.18 -2.01
C PRO A 246 -4.47 -20.25 -0.64
N PHE A 247 -4.97 -19.10 -0.18
CA PHE A 247 -5.76 -18.99 1.06
C PHE A 247 -6.87 -17.93 0.90
N CYS A 248 -7.94 -18.05 1.68
CA CYS A 248 -9.05 -17.10 1.65
C CYS A 248 -8.63 -15.75 2.26
N LEU A 249 -8.91 -14.64 1.56
CA LEU A 249 -8.68 -13.26 2.04
C LEU A 249 -9.35 -13.00 3.39
N GLN A 250 -10.53 -13.58 3.63
CA GLN A 250 -11.32 -13.36 4.84
C GLN A 250 -11.50 -11.84 5.09
N SER A 251 -11.17 -11.35 6.28
CA SER A 251 -11.31 -9.91 6.59
C SER A 251 -10.33 -8.99 5.85
N CYS A 252 -9.32 -9.52 5.12
CA CYS A 252 -8.47 -8.71 4.24
C CYS A 252 -9.21 -8.17 3.01
N VAL A 253 -10.37 -8.74 2.63
CA VAL A 253 -11.19 -8.20 1.52
C VAL A 253 -11.89 -6.89 1.89
N LYS A 254 -12.09 -6.62 3.20
CA LYS A 254 -12.85 -5.46 3.70
C LYS A 254 -12.33 -4.10 3.19
N PRO A 255 -11.03 -3.75 3.28
CA PRO A 255 -10.51 -2.52 2.69
C PRO A 255 -10.66 -2.48 1.17
N LEU A 256 -10.47 -3.61 0.48
CA LEU A 256 -10.51 -3.68 -0.99
C LEU A 256 -11.90 -3.35 -1.53
N LYS A 257 -12.95 -3.95 -0.96
CA LYS A 257 -14.34 -3.69 -1.37
C LYS A 257 -14.85 -2.30 -0.95
N TYR A 258 -14.32 -1.73 0.14
CA TYR A 258 -14.55 -0.33 0.49
C TYR A 258 -13.89 0.63 -0.49
N ALA A 259 -12.67 0.34 -0.97
CA ALA A 259 -12.03 1.12 -2.02
C ALA A 259 -12.84 1.10 -3.33
N VAL A 260 -13.44 -0.04 -3.70
CA VAL A 260 -14.37 -0.11 -4.84
C VAL A 260 -15.62 0.74 -4.59
N ALA A 261 -16.28 0.62 -3.43
CA ALA A 261 -17.48 1.41 -3.14
C ALA A 261 -17.24 2.93 -3.16
N VAL A 262 -16.08 3.41 -2.67
CA VAL A 262 -15.70 4.83 -2.74
C VAL A 262 -15.23 5.24 -4.15
N HIS A 263 -14.69 4.31 -4.94
CA HIS A 263 -14.36 4.57 -6.34
C HIS A 263 -15.64 4.80 -7.18
N ASP A 264 -16.67 4.00 -6.97
CA ASP A 264 -17.93 4.05 -7.71
C ASP A 264 -18.84 5.22 -7.28
N HIS A 265 -18.85 5.55 -5.98
CA HIS A 265 -19.86 6.47 -5.40
C HIS A 265 -19.30 7.70 -4.66
N GLY A 266 -17.98 7.81 -4.48
CA GLY A 266 -17.34 8.89 -3.71
C GLY A 266 -17.47 8.76 -2.19
N THR A 267 -16.70 9.58 -1.47
CA THR A 267 -16.64 9.58 0.01
C THR A 267 -17.99 9.84 0.65
N GLU A 268 -18.73 10.84 0.16
CA GLU A 268 -19.92 11.40 0.80
C GLU A 268 -21.07 10.39 0.80
N TYR A 269 -21.28 9.69 -0.32
CA TYR A 269 -22.33 8.68 -0.43
C TYR A 269 -22.04 7.48 0.47
N VAL A 270 -20.84 6.89 0.39
CA VAL A 270 -20.47 5.71 1.20
C VAL A 270 -20.56 6.01 2.70
N HIS A 271 -20.14 7.21 3.11
CA HIS A 271 -20.20 7.62 4.51
C HIS A 271 -21.54 8.25 4.96
N SER A 272 -22.54 8.32 4.08
CA SER A 272 -23.91 8.50 4.52
C SER A 272 -24.41 7.26 5.28
N PHE A 273 -23.93 6.06 4.94
CA PHE A 273 -24.29 4.77 5.57
C PHE A 273 -23.28 4.24 6.60
N ILE A 274 -21.99 4.61 6.52
CA ILE A 274 -20.91 4.03 7.36
C ILE A 274 -20.08 5.14 8.02
N GLY A 275 -19.72 4.97 9.28
CA GLY A 275 -18.81 5.88 10.00
C GLY A 275 -17.36 5.87 9.50
N LYS A 276 -16.52 6.69 10.13
CA LYS A 276 -15.10 6.92 9.76
C LYS A 276 -14.10 6.57 10.87
N GLU A 277 -14.56 5.98 11.97
CA GLU A 277 -13.81 6.00 13.25
C GLU A 277 -13.67 4.61 13.90
N PRO A 278 -12.62 4.39 14.72
CA PRO A 278 -12.51 3.18 15.52
C PRO A 278 -13.64 3.12 16.56
N SER A 279 -14.14 1.93 16.86
CA SER A 279 -15.26 1.73 17.79
C SER A 279 -14.93 2.05 19.26
N GLY A 280 -13.65 2.10 19.64
CA GLY A 280 -13.19 2.11 21.05
C GLY A 280 -13.56 0.86 21.87
N LEU A 281 -14.41 -0.01 21.32
CA LEU A 281 -15.00 -1.19 21.92
C LEU A 281 -14.58 -2.44 21.16
N ARG A 282 -14.44 -3.56 21.88
CA ARG A 282 -14.03 -4.85 21.31
C ARG A 282 -14.83 -5.21 20.06
N PHE A 283 -14.15 -5.64 19.00
CA PHE A 283 -14.73 -5.98 17.69
C PHE A 283 -15.84 -7.06 17.73
N ASN A 284 -15.98 -7.76 18.88
CA ASN A 284 -16.99 -8.77 19.13
C ASN A 284 -18.35 -8.25 19.61
N LYS A 285 -18.51 -6.95 19.91
CA LYS A 285 -19.81 -6.37 20.31
C LYS A 285 -20.66 -5.95 19.11
N LEU A 286 -21.99 -5.97 19.30
CA LEU A 286 -23.00 -5.61 18.29
C LEU A 286 -23.47 -4.18 18.52
N PHE A 287 -22.72 -3.19 18.03
CA PHE A 287 -23.05 -1.77 18.18
C PHE A 287 -22.92 -0.98 16.87
N LEU A 288 -23.75 0.06 16.81
CA LEU A 288 -23.67 1.18 15.87
C LEU A 288 -23.11 2.39 16.64
N ASN A 289 -22.72 3.45 15.93
CA ASN A 289 -22.44 4.75 16.53
C ASN A 289 -23.74 5.51 16.86
N GLU A 290 -23.60 6.73 17.37
CA GLU A 290 -24.73 7.59 17.76
C GLU A 290 -25.62 8.02 16.59
N ASP A 291 -25.15 7.91 15.34
CA ASP A 291 -25.93 8.16 14.11
C ASP A 291 -26.71 6.92 13.59
N ASP A 292 -26.75 5.82 14.35
CA ASP A 292 -27.25 4.51 13.91
C ASP A 292 -26.50 3.91 12.69
N LYS A 293 -25.18 4.16 12.59
CA LYS A 293 -24.30 3.64 11.52
C LYS A 293 -23.21 2.71 12.07
N PRO A 294 -22.71 1.73 11.30
CA PRO A 294 -21.52 0.98 11.70
C PRO A 294 -20.29 1.89 11.78
N HIS A 295 -19.49 1.80 12.85
CA HIS A 295 -18.38 2.72 13.13
C HIS A 295 -17.39 2.93 11.97
N ASN A 296 -17.06 1.88 11.20
CA ASN A 296 -16.12 1.91 10.08
C ASN A 296 -16.30 0.65 9.20
N PRO A 297 -15.78 0.62 7.95
CA PRO A 297 -15.88 -0.54 7.05
C PRO A 297 -14.96 -1.72 7.42
N MET A 298 -14.08 -1.60 8.42
CA MET A 298 -13.13 -2.67 8.79
C MET A 298 -13.72 -3.68 9.79
N VAL A 299 -14.79 -3.32 10.50
CA VAL A 299 -15.61 -4.25 11.31
C VAL A 299 -16.71 -4.93 10.45
N ASN A 300 -17.22 -6.09 10.89
CA ASN A 300 -18.17 -6.87 10.09
C ASN A 300 -19.44 -6.08 9.71
N ALA A 301 -20.04 -5.31 10.62
CA ALA A 301 -21.25 -4.53 10.33
C ALA A 301 -21.05 -3.49 9.21
N GLY A 302 -19.97 -2.71 9.26
CA GLY A 302 -19.65 -1.75 8.20
C GLY A 302 -19.24 -2.43 6.90
N ALA A 303 -18.60 -3.60 6.97
CA ALA A 303 -18.29 -4.41 5.81
C ALA A 303 -19.54 -5.08 5.18
N ILE A 304 -20.61 -5.33 5.93
CA ILE A 304 -21.90 -5.85 5.43
C ILE A 304 -22.66 -4.71 4.72
N VAL A 305 -22.78 -3.54 5.37
CA VAL A 305 -23.34 -2.33 4.74
C VAL A 305 -22.54 -1.97 3.48
N CYS A 306 -21.21 -1.99 3.52
CA CYS A 306 -20.37 -1.74 2.35
C CYS A 306 -20.62 -2.71 1.19
N THR A 307 -20.98 -3.97 1.45
CA THR A 307 -21.37 -4.91 0.39
C THR A 307 -22.71 -4.54 -0.26
N SER A 308 -23.67 -3.97 0.50
CA SER A 308 -24.94 -3.50 -0.08
C SER A 308 -24.79 -2.33 -1.06
N LEU A 309 -23.71 -1.55 -0.94
CA LEU A 309 -23.49 -0.38 -1.80
C LEU A 309 -23.01 -0.74 -3.21
N ILE A 310 -22.38 -1.91 -3.40
CA ILE A 310 -21.69 -2.27 -4.66
C ILE A 310 -22.71 -2.61 -5.75
N GLN A 311 -22.68 -1.88 -6.86
CA GLN A 311 -23.45 -2.16 -8.09
C GLN A 311 -24.93 -2.49 -7.82
N GLN A 312 -25.59 -1.63 -7.02
CA GLN A 312 -26.82 -1.93 -6.26
C GLN A 312 -27.93 -2.63 -7.06
N THR A 313 -28.16 -2.21 -8.30
CA THR A 313 -29.21 -2.72 -9.20
C THR A 313 -28.94 -4.10 -9.82
N ALA A 314 -27.71 -4.61 -9.73
CA ALA A 314 -27.30 -5.88 -10.35
C ALA A 314 -27.57 -7.10 -9.45
N SER A 315 -27.53 -8.30 -10.03
CA SER A 315 -27.59 -9.57 -9.28
C SER A 315 -26.29 -9.84 -8.50
N ASN A 316 -26.33 -10.78 -7.55
CA ASN A 316 -25.13 -11.16 -6.80
C ASN A 316 -24.03 -11.79 -7.67
N ALA A 317 -24.37 -12.46 -8.78
CA ALA A 317 -23.39 -13.00 -9.71
C ALA A 317 -22.61 -11.86 -10.40
N GLU A 318 -23.34 -10.87 -10.94
CA GLU A 318 -22.75 -9.69 -11.57
C GLU A 318 -21.93 -8.85 -10.56
N LYS A 319 -22.44 -8.67 -9.33
CA LYS A 319 -21.72 -8.01 -8.23
C LYS A 319 -20.42 -8.74 -7.86
N PHE A 320 -20.44 -10.07 -7.84
CA PHE A 320 -19.26 -10.89 -7.55
C PHE A 320 -18.21 -10.78 -8.67
N ASP A 321 -18.62 -10.94 -9.94
CA ASP A 321 -17.73 -10.80 -11.10
C ASP A 321 -17.16 -9.38 -11.24
N TYR A 322 -17.93 -8.36 -10.87
CA TYR A 322 -17.47 -6.98 -10.79
C TYR A 322 -16.33 -6.81 -9.78
N VAL A 323 -16.52 -7.27 -8.54
CA VAL A 323 -15.46 -7.20 -7.50
C VAL A 323 -14.25 -8.08 -7.88
N MET A 324 -14.47 -9.28 -8.42
CA MET A 324 -13.40 -10.15 -8.92
C MET A 324 -12.61 -9.49 -10.05
N THR A 325 -13.24 -8.68 -10.89
CA THR A 325 -12.57 -7.89 -11.94
C THR A 325 -11.67 -6.82 -11.34
N PHE A 326 -12.15 -6.06 -10.34
CA PHE A 326 -11.31 -5.10 -9.61
C PHE A 326 -10.13 -5.78 -8.91
N LEU A 327 -10.35 -6.89 -8.21
CA LEU A 327 -9.28 -7.61 -7.51
C LEU A 327 -8.23 -8.17 -8.49
N LYS A 328 -8.63 -8.71 -9.65
CA LYS A 328 -7.70 -9.15 -10.70
C LYS A 328 -6.85 -7.99 -11.21
N LYS A 329 -7.45 -6.82 -11.47
CA LYS A 329 -6.72 -5.60 -11.86
C LYS A 329 -5.73 -5.13 -10.77
N MET A 330 -6.18 -5.07 -9.51
CA MET A 330 -5.31 -4.75 -8.36
C MET A 330 -4.16 -5.75 -8.17
N ALA A 331 -4.35 -7.01 -8.55
CA ALA A 331 -3.32 -8.05 -8.53
C ALA A 331 -2.48 -8.12 -9.83
N GLY A 332 -2.69 -7.22 -10.80
CA GLY A 332 -2.00 -7.25 -12.09
C GLY A 332 -2.27 -8.50 -12.93
N ASN A 333 -3.44 -9.11 -12.76
CA ASN A 333 -3.87 -10.39 -13.32
C ASN A 333 -3.16 -11.64 -12.77
N GLU A 334 -2.52 -11.55 -11.59
CA GLU A 334 -2.12 -12.74 -10.83
C GLU A 334 -3.33 -13.45 -10.17
N TYR A 335 -3.06 -14.55 -9.46
CA TYR A 335 -4.09 -15.45 -8.93
C TYR A 335 -5.09 -14.75 -8.00
N VAL A 336 -6.36 -14.77 -8.40
CA VAL A 336 -7.54 -14.43 -7.59
C VAL A 336 -8.59 -15.52 -7.85
N GLY A 337 -8.76 -16.41 -6.87
CA GLY A 337 -9.64 -17.59 -6.89
C GLY A 337 -10.88 -17.44 -6.01
N PHE A 338 -11.61 -18.54 -5.78
CA PHE A 338 -12.81 -18.55 -4.94
C PHE A 338 -13.05 -19.92 -4.32
N SER A 339 -13.19 -19.93 -3.00
CA SER A 339 -13.36 -21.12 -2.18
C SER A 339 -14.84 -21.39 -1.90
N ASN A 340 -15.56 -22.03 -2.84
CA ASN A 340 -16.96 -22.40 -2.59
C ASN A 340 -17.12 -23.25 -1.31
N ALA A 341 -16.14 -24.11 -1.00
CA ALA A 341 -16.14 -24.89 0.24
C ALA A 341 -16.09 -24.01 1.49
N THR A 342 -15.30 -22.94 1.49
CA THR A 342 -15.22 -21.98 2.62
C THR A 342 -16.47 -21.10 2.67
N PHE A 343 -17.00 -20.67 1.52
CA PHE A 343 -18.25 -19.92 1.43
C PHE A 343 -19.43 -20.65 2.08
N GLN A 344 -19.63 -21.94 1.78
CA GLN A 344 -20.73 -22.71 2.39
C GLN A 344 -20.59 -22.77 3.91
N SER A 345 -19.42 -23.15 4.43
CA SER A 345 -19.25 -23.29 5.88
C SER A 345 -19.23 -21.94 6.64
N GLU A 346 -18.68 -20.87 6.08
CA GLU A 346 -18.80 -19.50 6.65
C GLU A 346 -20.27 -19.06 6.76
N ARG A 347 -21.10 -19.45 5.78
CA ARG A 347 -22.53 -19.16 5.77
C ARG A 347 -23.30 -20.03 6.77
N GLU A 348 -22.97 -21.32 6.86
CA GLU A 348 -23.56 -22.27 7.81
C GLU A 348 -23.23 -21.92 9.26
N SER A 349 -21.99 -21.52 9.57
CA SER A 349 -21.59 -20.97 10.88
C SER A 349 -21.86 -19.47 11.01
N GLY A 350 -22.74 -18.92 10.16
CA GLY A 350 -22.86 -17.48 9.91
C GLY A 350 -23.64 -16.67 10.94
N ASP A 351 -24.17 -17.31 11.99
CA ASP A 351 -25.17 -16.78 12.95
C ASP A 351 -24.95 -15.32 13.37
N ARG A 352 -23.71 -14.97 13.75
CA ARG A 352 -23.38 -13.62 14.21
C ARG A 352 -23.53 -12.58 13.09
N ASN A 353 -23.19 -12.93 11.85
CA ASN A 353 -23.38 -12.03 10.71
C ASN A 353 -24.86 -11.92 10.31
N PHE A 354 -25.66 -12.99 10.49
CA PHE A 354 -27.12 -12.89 10.40
C PHE A 354 -27.72 -11.95 11.46
N ALA A 355 -27.32 -12.09 12.73
CA ALA A 355 -27.75 -11.20 13.81
C ALA A 355 -27.39 -9.73 13.53
N ILE A 356 -26.19 -9.47 12.99
CA ILE A 356 -25.79 -8.14 12.50
C ILE A 356 -26.72 -7.68 11.36
N GLY A 357 -26.96 -8.53 10.36
CA GLY A 357 -27.81 -8.21 9.21
C GLY A 357 -29.24 -7.84 9.60
N TYR A 358 -29.89 -8.62 10.47
CA TYR A 358 -31.23 -8.30 10.98
C TYR A 358 -31.26 -6.97 11.75
N TYR A 359 -30.27 -6.71 12.61
CA TYR A 359 -30.19 -5.45 13.36
C TYR A 359 -29.99 -4.23 12.43
N LEU A 360 -29.12 -4.35 11.43
CA LEU A 360 -28.93 -3.33 10.38
C LEU A 360 -30.20 -3.09 9.56
N LYS A 361 -31.00 -4.14 9.32
CA LYS A 361 -32.28 -4.05 8.60
C LYS A 361 -33.34 -3.32 9.43
N GLU A 362 -33.45 -3.62 10.72
CA GLU A 362 -34.35 -2.93 11.66
C GLU A 362 -34.00 -1.44 11.76
N LYS A 363 -32.69 -1.13 11.90
CA LYS A 363 -32.15 0.22 11.98
C LYS A 363 -32.05 0.98 10.64
N LYS A 364 -32.48 0.37 9.53
CA LYS A 364 -32.46 0.96 8.17
C LYS A 364 -31.06 1.41 7.71
N CYS A 365 -30.00 0.71 8.12
CA CYS A 365 -28.62 1.02 7.76
C CYS A 365 -28.24 0.67 6.30
N PHE A 366 -29.18 0.16 5.50
CA PHE A 366 -29.00 -0.25 4.11
C PHE A 366 -29.69 0.74 3.15
N PRO A 367 -29.26 0.84 1.87
CA PRO A 367 -30.00 1.54 0.84
C PRO A 367 -31.43 1.02 0.69
N GLU A 368 -32.35 1.89 0.25
CA GLU A 368 -33.74 1.51 0.01
C GLU A 368 -33.85 0.39 -1.05
N GLY A 369 -34.79 -0.54 -0.85
CA GLY A 369 -34.96 -1.72 -1.71
C GLY A 369 -33.94 -2.86 -1.49
N THR A 370 -32.96 -2.71 -0.61
CA THR A 370 -31.95 -3.76 -0.33
C THR A 370 -32.56 -5.00 0.33
N ASP A 371 -32.34 -6.18 -0.26
CA ASP A 371 -32.48 -7.44 0.48
C ASP A 371 -31.22 -7.75 1.29
N MET A 372 -31.41 -7.84 2.61
CA MET A 372 -30.38 -8.14 3.59
C MET A 372 -29.82 -9.56 3.43
N THR A 373 -30.65 -10.56 3.11
CA THR A 373 -30.20 -11.96 3.00
C THR A 373 -29.26 -12.14 1.80
N SER A 374 -29.65 -11.60 0.64
CA SER A 374 -28.82 -11.49 -0.56
C SER A 374 -27.50 -10.75 -0.30
N VAL A 375 -27.53 -9.65 0.46
CA VAL A 375 -26.30 -8.93 0.85
C VAL A 375 -25.39 -9.78 1.77
N LEU A 376 -25.94 -10.62 2.65
CA LEU A 376 -25.16 -11.54 3.46
C LEU A 376 -24.53 -12.67 2.63
N ASP A 377 -25.28 -13.30 1.72
CA ASP A 377 -24.71 -14.30 0.79
C ASP A 377 -23.50 -13.72 0.03
N LEU A 378 -23.64 -12.52 -0.54
CA LEU A 378 -22.53 -11.83 -1.22
C LEU A 378 -21.39 -11.45 -0.25
N TYR A 379 -21.70 -11.05 0.99
CA TYR A 379 -20.68 -10.78 2.00
C TYR A 379 -19.83 -12.03 2.29
N PHE A 380 -20.45 -13.20 2.43
CA PHE A 380 -19.77 -14.47 2.65
C PHE A 380 -18.95 -14.88 1.40
N GLN A 381 -19.51 -14.74 0.19
CA GLN A 381 -18.79 -14.98 -1.06
C GLN A 381 -17.50 -14.16 -1.15
N LEU A 382 -17.56 -12.85 -0.85
CA LEU A 382 -16.39 -11.97 -0.89
C LEU A 382 -15.32 -12.34 0.16
N CYS A 383 -15.70 -12.87 1.34
CA CYS A 383 -14.75 -13.32 2.35
C CYS A 383 -14.03 -14.62 1.94
N ALA A 384 -14.67 -15.46 1.14
CA ALA A 384 -14.14 -16.72 0.61
C ALA A 384 -13.37 -16.58 -0.73
N ILE A 385 -13.05 -15.36 -1.17
CA ILE A 385 -12.14 -15.13 -2.31
C ILE A 385 -10.72 -15.56 -1.92
N GLU A 386 -10.06 -16.32 -2.81
CA GLU A 386 -8.72 -16.86 -2.57
C GLU A 386 -7.63 -16.03 -3.26
N VAL A 387 -6.49 -15.89 -2.58
CA VAL A 387 -5.29 -15.22 -3.10
C VAL A 387 -4.04 -16.03 -2.71
N THR A 388 -2.91 -15.74 -3.35
CA THR A 388 -1.59 -16.13 -2.84
C THR A 388 -0.94 -14.94 -2.16
N CYS A 389 0.18 -15.13 -1.45
CA CYS A 389 0.94 -13.97 -0.96
C CYS A 389 1.47 -13.13 -2.13
N GLU A 390 1.85 -13.80 -3.23
CA GLU A 390 2.36 -13.15 -4.43
C GLU A 390 1.36 -12.17 -5.06
N SER A 391 0.10 -12.57 -5.22
CA SER A 391 -0.93 -11.70 -5.82
C SER A 391 -1.43 -10.64 -4.85
N ALA A 392 -1.58 -10.97 -3.56
CA ALA A 392 -2.01 -10.02 -2.54
C ALA A 392 -0.97 -8.93 -2.25
N SER A 393 0.32 -9.19 -2.40
CA SER A 393 1.35 -8.14 -2.29
C SER A 393 1.24 -7.11 -3.41
N VAL A 394 0.82 -7.51 -4.62
CA VAL A 394 0.52 -6.60 -5.74
C VAL A 394 -0.77 -5.79 -5.45
N MET A 395 -1.80 -6.39 -4.84
CA MET A 395 -2.99 -5.65 -4.38
C MET A 395 -2.63 -4.56 -3.36
N ALA A 396 -1.81 -4.90 -2.36
CA ALA A 396 -1.30 -3.93 -1.40
C ALA A 396 -0.43 -2.85 -2.06
N ALA A 397 0.35 -3.20 -3.07
CA ALA A 397 1.21 -2.26 -3.79
C ALA A 397 0.41 -1.31 -4.71
N THR A 398 -0.73 -1.76 -5.24
CA THR A 398 -1.70 -0.89 -5.93
C THR A 398 -2.27 0.17 -4.98
N LEU A 399 -2.49 -0.15 -3.70
CA LEU A 399 -2.84 0.84 -2.68
C LEU A 399 -1.65 1.73 -2.31
N ALA A 400 -0.43 1.18 -2.21
CA ALA A 400 0.79 1.97 -1.99
C ALA A 400 1.03 3.00 -3.09
N ASN A 401 0.66 2.68 -4.34
CA ASN A 401 0.86 3.46 -5.56
C ASN A 401 -0.36 4.31 -5.96
N GLY A 402 -1.16 4.78 -4.98
CA GLY A 402 -2.25 5.72 -5.23
C GLY A 402 -3.36 5.21 -6.17
N GLY A 403 -3.55 3.88 -6.25
CA GLY A 403 -4.57 3.24 -7.08
C GLY A 403 -4.10 2.81 -8.48
N ILE A 404 -2.79 2.88 -8.75
CA ILE A 404 -2.20 2.43 -10.02
C ILE A 404 -1.51 1.08 -9.80
N CYS A 405 -1.86 0.06 -10.57
CA CYS A 405 -1.27 -1.27 -10.41
C CYS A 405 0.20 -1.25 -10.85
N PRO A 406 1.17 -1.57 -9.98
CA PRO A 406 2.59 -1.31 -10.23
C PRO A 406 3.15 -2.12 -11.40
N ILE A 407 2.65 -3.35 -11.60
CA ILE A 407 3.12 -4.26 -12.66
C ILE A 407 2.32 -4.16 -13.97
N THR A 408 1.36 -3.24 -14.10
CA THR A 408 0.65 -2.99 -15.37
C THR A 408 0.58 -1.52 -15.78
N GLY A 409 0.69 -0.59 -14.84
CA GLY A 409 0.45 0.84 -15.06
C GLY A 409 -1.04 1.22 -15.16
N GLU A 410 -1.97 0.28 -15.02
CA GLU A 410 -3.40 0.56 -15.04
C GLU A 410 -3.84 1.33 -13.79
N ARG A 411 -4.59 2.43 -13.97
CA ARG A 411 -5.34 3.06 -12.86
C ARG A 411 -6.57 2.22 -12.54
N VAL A 412 -6.52 1.51 -11.42
CA VAL A 412 -7.59 0.62 -10.94
C VAL A 412 -8.53 1.32 -9.97
N LEU A 413 -8.04 2.30 -9.20
CA LEU A 413 -8.83 3.01 -8.17
C LEU A 413 -8.64 4.53 -8.25
N SER A 414 -9.57 5.28 -7.64
CA SER A 414 -9.42 6.72 -7.43
C SER A 414 -8.44 6.98 -6.26
N PRO A 415 -7.57 8.01 -6.34
CA PRO A 415 -6.66 8.36 -5.24
C PRO A 415 -7.39 8.68 -3.93
N GLU A 416 -8.62 9.19 -4.02
CA GLU A 416 -9.53 9.44 -2.89
C GLU A 416 -9.89 8.13 -2.16
N ALA A 417 -10.38 7.12 -2.89
CA ALA A 417 -10.73 5.82 -2.32
C ALA A 417 -9.52 5.18 -1.64
N VAL A 418 -8.34 5.25 -2.28
CA VAL A 418 -7.10 4.71 -1.74
C VAL A 418 -6.67 5.45 -0.46
N ARG A 419 -6.64 6.78 -0.47
CA ARG A 419 -6.32 7.60 0.72
C ARG A 419 -7.21 7.23 1.90
N ASN A 420 -8.53 7.22 1.70
CA ASN A 420 -9.48 6.94 2.76
C ASN A 420 -9.34 5.49 3.28
N THR A 421 -9.10 4.54 2.37
CA THR A 421 -8.88 3.12 2.72
C THR A 421 -7.65 2.96 3.61
N LEU A 422 -6.54 3.64 3.27
CA LEU A 422 -5.31 3.60 4.06
C LEU A 422 -5.49 4.26 5.44
N SER A 423 -6.21 5.38 5.55
CA SER A 423 -6.53 5.99 6.84
C SER A 423 -7.34 5.05 7.76
N LEU A 424 -8.30 4.32 7.20
CA LEU A 424 -9.14 3.38 7.94
C LEU A 424 -8.43 2.05 8.24
N MET A 425 -7.50 1.61 7.38
CA MET A 425 -6.59 0.49 7.65
C MET A 425 -5.63 0.82 8.80
N HIS A 426 -5.14 2.06 8.88
CA HIS A 426 -4.27 2.50 9.98
C HIS A 426 -5.00 2.50 11.32
N SER A 427 -6.21 3.08 11.41
CA SER A 427 -6.93 3.21 12.70
C SER A 427 -7.79 2.00 13.11
N CYS A 428 -8.25 1.18 12.15
CA CYS A 428 -9.27 0.14 12.39
C CYS A 428 -8.87 -1.26 11.85
N GLY A 429 -7.65 -1.44 11.35
CA GLY A 429 -7.25 -2.60 10.53
C GLY A 429 -7.01 -3.93 11.25
N MET A 430 -6.56 -3.91 12.50
CA MET A 430 -5.96 -5.06 13.22
C MET A 430 -6.81 -5.53 14.40
N TYR A 431 -8.14 -5.48 14.24
CA TYR A 431 -9.13 -5.79 15.29
C TYR A 431 -8.86 -4.95 16.55
N ASP A 432 -8.98 -5.54 17.75
CA ASP A 432 -8.72 -4.84 19.03
C ASP A 432 -7.25 -4.38 19.17
N PHE A 433 -6.33 -4.91 18.35
CA PHE A 433 -4.93 -4.49 18.32
C PHE A 433 -4.68 -3.20 17.51
N SER A 434 -5.69 -2.68 16.77
CA SER A 434 -5.50 -1.56 15.83
C SER A 434 -4.79 -0.35 16.42
N GLY A 435 -5.19 0.11 17.62
CA GLY A 435 -4.55 1.27 18.26
C GLY A 435 -3.09 1.01 18.67
N GLN A 436 -2.77 -0.20 19.14
CA GLN A 436 -1.40 -0.59 19.49
C GLN A 436 -0.53 -0.76 18.24
N PHE A 437 -1.09 -1.34 17.17
CA PHE A 437 -0.42 -1.46 15.88
C PHE A 437 -0.16 -0.09 15.24
N ALA A 438 -1.13 0.84 15.29
CA ALA A 438 -0.96 2.21 14.82
C ALA A 438 0.10 3.00 15.61
N PHE A 439 0.26 2.71 16.91
CA PHE A 439 1.28 3.36 17.75
C PHE A 439 2.68 2.76 17.55
N HIS A 440 2.82 1.43 17.58
CA HIS A 440 4.11 0.75 17.52
C HIS A 440 4.62 0.46 16.10
N VAL A 441 3.75 0.10 15.17
CA VAL A 441 4.12 -0.21 13.77
C VAL A 441 3.81 0.96 12.84
N GLY A 442 2.70 1.67 13.07
CA GLY A 442 2.37 2.90 12.35
C GLY A 442 2.01 2.72 10.87
N LEU A 443 1.84 1.49 10.37
CA LEU A 443 1.57 1.21 8.96
C LEU A 443 0.11 0.82 8.71
N PRO A 444 -0.55 1.34 7.65
CA PRO A 444 -1.87 0.86 7.23
C PRO A 444 -1.88 -0.65 6.95
N SER A 445 -2.71 -1.38 7.71
CA SER A 445 -2.77 -2.85 7.62
C SER A 445 -4.21 -3.39 7.66
N LYS A 446 -4.41 -4.64 7.26
CA LYS A 446 -5.63 -5.40 7.57
C LYS A 446 -5.29 -6.87 7.81
N SER A 447 -5.67 -7.38 8.98
CA SER A 447 -5.61 -8.81 9.30
C SER A 447 -6.87 -9.58 8.86
N GLY A 448 -6.72 -10.87 8.58
CA GLY A 448 -7.80 -11.82 8.31
C GLY A 448 -7.56 -13.17 8.97
N VAL A 449 -8.65 -13.78 9.47
CA VAL A 449 -8.63 -15.03 10.29
C VAL A 449 -8.09 -16.28 9.59
N ALA A 450 -7.79 -16.23 8.29
CA ALA A 450 -6.99 -17.25 7.60
C ALA A 450 -5.48 -17.14 7.89
N GLY A 451 -5.05 -16.20 8.75
CA GLY A 451 -3.64 -15.95 9.07
C GLY A 451 -2.96 -14.91 8.19
N GLY A 452 -3.73 -14.17 7.37
CA GLY A 452 -3.19 -13.16 6.44
C GLY A 452 -3.11 -11.76 7.06
N ILE A 453 -2.07 -11.00 6.72
CA ILE A 453 -1.95 -9.56 6.99
C ILE A 453 -1.57 -8.84 5.70
N LEU A 454 -2.53 -8.08 5.16
CA LEU A 454 -2.32 -7.13 4.07
C LEU A 454 -1.69 -5.85 4.65
N LEU A 455 -0.43 -5.56 4.32
CA LEU A 455 0.36 -4.44 4.86
C LEU A 455 0.74 -3.47 3.74
N VAL A 456 0.61 -2.16 3.98
CA VAL A 456 0.97 -1.12 3.00
C VAL A 456 1.98 -0.16 3.60
N VAL A 457 3.07 0.10 2.88
CA VAL A 457 4.00 1.22 3.09
C VAL A 457 3.75 2.26 1.99
N PRO A 458 2.98 3.33 2.26
CA PRO A 458 2.53 4.26 1.22
C PRO A 458 3.68 4.87 0.42
N ASN A 459 3.53 4.92 -0.91
CA ASN A 459 4.54 5.37 -1.87
C ASN A 459 5.84 4.53 -1.91
N VAL A 460 5.89 3.35 -1.27
CA VAL A 460 7.07 2.46 -1.29
C VAL A 460 6.70 1.06 -1.76
N MET A 461 5.84 0.34 -1.02
CA MET A 461 5.54 -1.06 -1.30
C MET A 461 4.25 -1.57 -0.64
N GLY A 462 3.69 -2.63 -1.22
CA GLY A 462 2.73 -3.51 -0.57
C GLY A 462 3.39 -4.81 -0.11
N ILE A 463 2.92 -5.37 1.00
CA ILE A 463 3.36 -6.63 1.57
C ILE A 463 2.13 -7.49 1.88
N MET A 464 2.25 -8.80 1.68
CA MET A 464 1.37 -9.80 2.30
C MET A 464 2.23 -10.73 3.15
N CYS A 465 1.87 -10.84 4.43
CA CYS A 465 2.39 -11.85 5.35
C CYS A 465 1.29 -12.89 5.63
N TRP A 466 1.60 -14.18 5.61
CA TRP A 466 0.62 -15.24 5.88
C TRP A 466 1.19 -16.35 6.75
N SER A 467 0.63 -16.51 7.96
CA SER A 467 0.81 -17.71 8.79
C SER A 467 -0.51 -18.02 9.51
N PRO A 468 -1.10 -19.23 9.34
CA PRO A 468 -2.39 -19.60 9.92
C PRO A 468 -2.55 -19.42 11.45
N PRO A 469 -1.51 -19.59 12.31
CA PRO A 469 -1.65 -19.38 13.75
C PRO A 469 -1.94 -17.94 14.14
N LEU A 470 -3.08 -17.72 14.78
CA LEU A 470 -3.55 -16.43 15.29
C LEU A 470 -3.21 -16.23 16.78
N ASP A 471 -3.06 -14.97 17.17
CA ASP A 471 -3.03 -14.53 18.56
C ASP A 471 -4.44 -14.49 19.18
N LYS A 472 -4.52 -14.08 20.46
CA LYS A 472 -5.78 -13.95 21.21
C LYS A 472 -6.70 -12.81 20.73
N LEU A 473 -6.26 -12.02 19.75
CA LEU A 473 -6.97 -10.88 19.16
C LEU A 473 -7.39 -11.13 17.70
N GLY A 474 -7.01 -12.28 17.11
CA GLY A 474 -7.33 -12.68 15.74
C GLY A 474 -6.29 -12.28 14.69
N ASN A 475 -5.06 -11.92 15.09
CA ASN A 475 -3.98 -11.52 14.18
C ASN A 475 -2.90 -12.62 14.05
N SER A 476 -2.33 -12.80 12.87
CA SER A 476 -1.26 -13.80 12.64
C SER A 476 -0.03 -13.52 13.50
N VAL A 477 0.42 -14.50 14.29
CA VAL A 477 1.53 -14.33 15.26
C VAL A 477 2.83 -13.97 14.56
N ARG A 478 3.23 -14.74 13.54
CA ARG A 478 4.44 -14.48 12.74
C ARG A 478 4.31 -13.20 11.93
N GLY A 479 3.12 -12.92 11.40
CA GLY A 479 2.82 -11.69 10.67
C GLY A 479 3.01 -10.42 11.52
N ILE A 480 2.48 -10.39 12.74
CA ILE A 480 2.67 -9.26 13.67
C ILE A 480 4.15 -9.09 14.03
N GLN A 481 4.87 -10.16 14.36
CA GLN A 481 6.30 -10.08 14.68
C GLN A 481 7.11 -9.51 13.51
N PHE A 482 6.88 -9.99 12.29
CA PHE A 482 7.53 -9.48 11.09
C PHE A 482 7.24 -7.99 10.87
N CYS A 483 5.99 -7.55 11.06
CA CYS A 483 5.61 -6.14 10.94
C CYS A 483 6.34 -5.23 11.96
N THR A 484 6.50 -5.70 13.19
CA THR A 484 7.25 -4.98 14.24
C THR A 484 8.74 -4.91 13.89
N ASP A 485 9.36 -6.04 13.59
CA ASP A 485 10.80 -6.11 13.29
C ASP A 485 11.17 -5.30 12.03
N LEU A 486 10.27 -5.23 11.05
CA LEU A 486 10.41 -4.40 9.85
C LEU A 486 10.56 -2.90 10.18
N VAL A 487 9.78 -2.37 11.13
CA VAL A 487 9.84 -0.95 11.50
C VAL A 487 10.86 -0.64 12.61
N GLU A 488 11.32 -1.66 13.35
CA GLU A 488 12.52 -1.53 14.17
C GLU A 488 13.77 -1.35 13.31
N LEU A 489 13.86 -2.09 12.18
CA LEU A 489 14.99 -2.04 11.26
C LEU A 489 14.95 -0.87 10.27
N PHE A 490 13.79 -0.52 9.73
CA PHE A 490 13.64 0.48 8.66
C PHE A 490 12.80 1.69 9.07
N ASN A 491 13.11 2.89 8.53
CA ASN A 491 12.36 4.13 8.76
C ASN A 491 11.02 4.20 7.99
N PHE A 492 10.20 3.16 8.14
CA PHE A 492 8.91 3.00 7.47
C PHE A 492 7.69 3.37 8.33
N HIS A 493 7.84 3.54 9.65
CA HIS A 493 6.71 3.99 10.50
C HIS A 493 6.17 5.32 9.95
N ASN A 494 4.85 5.49 9.86
CA ASN A 494 4.26 6.66 9.18
C ASN A 494 4.62 8.02 9.84
N TYR A 495 5.16 8.00 11.06
CA TYR A 495 5.65 9.17 11.78
C TYR A 495 7.18 9.15 12.03
N ASP A 496 7.94 8.22 11.42
CA ASP A 496 9.41 8.31 11.39
C ASP A 496 9.89 9.51 10.55
N ASN A 497 11.04 10.08 10.93
CA ASN A 497 11.64 11.20 10.21
C ASN A 497 12.51 10.72 9.04
N LEU A 498 12.34 11.27 7.83
CA LEU A 498 13.09 10.88 6.63
C LEU A 498 14.51 11.48 6.53
N ARG A 499 14.89 12.39 7.44
CA ARG A 499 16.18 13.09 7.48
C ARG A 499 16.98 12.81 8.77
N HIS A 500 16.30 12.58 9.88
CA HIS A 500 16.88 12.44 11.22
C HIS A 500 16.32 11.19 11.93
N PHE A 501 16.67 10.02 11.41
CA PHE A 501 16.33 8.72 12.00
C PHE A 501 17.54 8.10 12.69
N SER A 502 17.35 7.53 13.89
CA SER A 502 18.45 6.96 14.69
C SER A 502 18.60 5.46 14.43
N LYS A 503 19.77 5.06 13.89
CA LYS A 503 20.21 3.66 13.64
C LYS A 503 19.36 2.81 12.69
N LYS A 504 18.12 3.17 12.37
CA LYS A 504 17.31 2.54 11.31
C LYS A 504 17.95 2.72 9.93
N HIS A 505 17.61 1.86 8.98
CA HIS A 505 17.97 2.00 7.57
C HIS A 505 16.86 2.70 6.77
N ASP A 506 17.25 3.38 5.68
CA ASP A 506 16.33 3.94 4.69
C ASP A 506 16.64 3.36 3.30
N PRO A 507 15.90 2.35 2.85
CA PRO A 507 16.17 1.65 1.59
C PRO A 507 15.78 2.48 0.36
N ARG A 508 15.23 3.70 0.54
CA ARG A 508 15.01 4.69 -0.54
C ARG A 508 16.30 5.43 -0.94
N ARG A 509 17.39 5.25 -0.19
CA ARG A 509 18.71 5.84 -0.43
C ARG A 509 19.72 4.75 -0.79
N GLU A 510 20.72 5.06 -1.60
CA GLU A 510 21.84 4.14 -1.83
C GLU A 510 22.70 4.01 -0.56
N GLY A 511 23.24 2.83 -0.29
CA GLY A 511 23.90 2.50 0.99
C GLY A 511 25.14 3.35 1.33
N GLY A 512 25.71 4.07 0.36
CA GLY A 512 26.78 5.05 0.59
C GLY A 512 26.29 6.34 1.25
N ASP A 513 25.15 6.88 0.79
CA ASP A 513 24.58 8.14 1.29
C ASP A 513 24.21 8.06 2.78
N GLN A 514 23.79 6.88 3.25
CA GLN A 514 23.44 6.66 4.67
C GLN A 514 24.60 6.99 5.63
N ARG A 515 25.86 6.98 5.17
CA ARG A 515 27.04 7.31 6.00
C ARG A 515 27.49 8.77 5.92
N GLN A 516 27.09 9.53 4.91
CA GLN A 516 27.57 10.91 4.65
C GLN A 516 26.69 12.03 5.25
N HIS A 517 25.81 11.71 6.21
CA HIS A 517 24.95 12.70 6.89
C HIS A 517 25.26 12.88 8.39
N HIS A 518 26.52 12.69 8.79
CA HIS A 518 27.07 13.41 9.95
C HIS A 518 27.64 14.74 9.46
N PHE A 519 26.75 15.74 9.36
CA PHE A 519 26.90 16.97 8.58
C PHE A 519 26.99 16.72 7.06
N GLY A 520 26.08 17.35 6.31
CA GLY A 520 26.27 17.54 4.86
C GLY A 520 27.24 18.70 4.60
N PRO A 521 27.50 19.05 3.32
CA PRO A 521 28.31 20.21 2.99
C PRO A 521 27.60 21.50 3.42
N MET A 522 27.95 22.01 4.60
CA MET A 522 27.81 23.43 4.89
C MET A 522 28.89 24.19 4.12
N ASP A 523 28.57 25.37 3.62
CA ASP A 523 29.61 26.30 3.18
C ASP A 523 30.51 26.71 4.36
N TYR A 524 31.71 27.20 4.02
CA TYR A 524 32.71 27.54 5.01
C TYR A 524 32.24 28.64 5.98
N GLU A 525 31.41 29.58 5.52
CA GLU A 525 30.90 30.68 6.33
C GLU A 525 29.88 30.19 7.37
N SER A 526 28.91 29.38 6.96
CA SER A 526 27.94 28.73 7.85
C SER A 526 28.63 27.85 8.90
N LEU A 527 29.66 27.11 8.49
CA LEU A 527 30.43 26.24 9.38
C LEU A 527 31.30 27.06 10.37
N GLN A 528 31.90 28.17 9.93
CA GLN A 528 32.56 29.11 10.84
C GLN A 528 31.56 29.79 11.79
N GLN A 529 30.34 30.09 11.35
CA GLN A 529 29.32 30.74 12.17
C GLN A 529 28.75 29.79 13.25
N GLU A 530 28.47 28.53 12.91
CA GLU A 530 28.15 27.47 13.90
C GLU A 530 29.30 27.25 14.89
N LEU A 531 30.56 27.20 14.42
CA LEU A 531 31.73 27.04 15.28
C LEU A 531 31.96 28.25 16.20
N ALA A 532 31.71 29.47 15.72
CA ALA A 532 31.80 30.69 16.53
C ALA A 532 30.75 30.69 17.67
N LEU A 533 29.51 30.27 17.38
CA LEU A 533 28.46 30.11 18.37
C LEU A 533 28.75 29.01 19.40
N LYS A 534 29.55 28.00 19.05
CA LYS A 534 29.89 26.83 19.89
C LYS A 534 31.32 26.85 20.42
N ALA A 535 32.08 27.91 20.14
CA ALA A 535 33.49 28.09 20.50
C ALA A 535 33.85 27.82 21.98
N PRO A 536 33.04 28.21 23.00
CA PRO A 536 33.40 27.92 24.39
C PRO A 536 33.36 26.42 24.78
N PHE A 537 32.83 25.54 23.93
CA PHE A 537 32.69 24.10 24.23
C PHE A 537 33.56 23.18 23.37
N TRP A 538 34.09 23.64 22.22
CA TRP A 538 34.76 22.79 21.23
C TRP A 538 36.19 23.26 20.91
N LYS A 539 37.18 22.42 21.22
CA LYS A 539 38.60 22.65 20.87
C LYS A 539 38.97 21.95 19.57
N LYS A 540 39.73 22.65 18.73
CA LYS A 540 40.42 22.06 17.56
C LYS A 540 41.53 21.13 18.07
N VAL A 541 41.63 19.94 17.47
CA VAL A 541 42.65 18.92 17.80
C VAL A 541 43.40 18.56 16.53
N SER A 542 44.71 18.33 16.63
CA SER A 542 45.52 17.81 15.53
C SER A 542 45.11 16.37 15.20
N PRO A 543 44.98 15.98 13.92
CA PRO A 543 44.81 14.58 13.54
C PRO A 543 46.01 13.74 14.00
N THR A 544 45.77 12.61 14.66
CA THR A 544 46.79 11.64 15.02
C THR A 544 46.57 10.36 14.22
N GLU A 545 47.44 10.14 13.24
CA GLU A 545 47.76 8.84 12.61
C GLU A 545 46.58 7.94 12.21
N THR A 546 45.98 8.27 11.05
CA THR A 546 45.33 7.28 10.17
C THR A 546 45.73 7.56 8.73
N ASP A 547 46.11 6.52 7.99
CA ASP A 547 46.92 6.62 6.77
C ASP A 547 46.11 6.96 5.50
N GLN A 548 45.46 8.13 5.51
CA GLN A 548 44.77 8.74 4.36
C GLN A 548 44.99 10.26 4.32
N ASP A 549 44.95 10.82 3.12
CA ASP A 549 45.39 12.18 2.78
C ASP A 549 44.73 13.27 3.65
N SER A 550 45.48 13.76 4.65
CA SER A 550 44.93 14.51 5.80
C SER A 550 44.93 16.04 5.61
N SER A 551 45.24 16.50 4.40
CA SER A 551 45.46 17.92 4.05
C SER A 551 44.27 18.87 4.26
N THR A 552 43.04 18.35 4.40
CA THR A 552 41.80 19.15 4.57
C THR A 552 40.94 18.81 5.80
N THR A 553 41.28 17.75 6.55
CA THR A 553 40.44 17.28 7.67
C THR A 553 40.77 18.00 8.98
N VAL A 554 39.83 18.81 9.49
CA VAL A 554 39.95 19.47 10.80
C VAL A 554 39.06 18.78 11.84
N VAL A 555 39.69 18.23 12.88
CA VAL A 555 38.98 17.54 13.98
C VAL A 555 38.73 18.52 15.14
N TYR A 556 37.51 18.49 15.70
CA TYR A 556 37.16 19.18 16.93
C TYR A 556 36.70 18.18 17.99
N ARG A 557 37.06 18.43 19.25
CA ARG A 557 36.64 17.67 20.43
C ARG A 557 35.88 18.59 21.37
N MET A 558 34.73 18.13 21.86
CA MET A 558 34.02 18.83 22.93
C MET A 558 34.76 18.59 24.25
N ASP A 559 35.14 19.66 24.95
CA ASP A 559 35.66 19.53 26.32
C ASP A 559 34.52 19.06 27.24
N LYS A 560 34.85 18.29 28.29
CA LYS A 560 33.82 17.82 29.24
C LYS A 560 33.21 19.01 29.97
N VAL A 561 31.90 19.18 29.84
CA VAL A 561 31.10 19.96 30.79
C VAL A 561 31.25 19.29 32.17
N ALA A 562 31.70 20.06 33.16
CA ALA A 562 31.69 19.62 34.56
C ALA A 562 30.25 19.62 35.09
N GLU A 563 29.98 18.77 36.08
CA GLU A 563 28.64 18.33 36.52
C GLU A 563 27.62 19.46 36.80
#